data_AF-A0A7U9S0T2-F1
#
_entry.id   AF-A0A7U9S0T2-F1
#
_cell.length_a   1.000
_cell.length_b   1.000
_cell.length_c   1.000
_cell.angle_alpha   90.00
_cell.angle_beta   90.00
_cell.angle_gamma   90.00
#
_symmetry.space_group_name_H-M   'P 1'
#
loop_
_entity.id
_entity.type
_entity.pdbx_description
1 polymer ?
#
loop_
_entity_poly.entity_id
_entity_poly.type
_entity_poly.pdbx_seq_one_letter_code
_entity_poly.pdbx_strand_id
1 'polypeptide(L)'
;MKKKMVSLIAVLALMFCFQPAYASEQQEIISSADYASAYQMTVSFQANGGTGVMTEAVLMSDEASSLPKNTFARTDFTFTGWNTKANGHGTAIADQASVSQLIAATGKKKITLYAQWKINPPKILSLKAEKGPGALKISYSGVASASSYEVQYSLKNNFGKPVTVPVKKGGTSAVITDFVPGKVNYVRMRSYHSETESYSDWSNILKKKTKKGSTIVNTKSDKAIEADIKLSGSGTGYHAKLVIGTQYSAVSFGIQYDSYAVAPYTGKTMALIENVASNNPGGQKYIRPKNKSLKRGKTYHMMITVDKKGKGAVYLDYKKIGSFSNSGLKKGPAYLRIEGCGRLNGDQVKAEFKNIKCKMGKTYDPSRVWNQHVFHLNKGLKNKTKKNGAILLSGKIKGLPAGDDWDSQYESVSEIIQFY
;
A
#
# COMPACT_ATOMS: atom_id res chain seq x y z
N MET A 1 39.14 -53.95 -7.77
CA MET A 1 39.95 -55.07 -8.30
C MET A 1 40.35 -54.69 -9.72
N LYS A 2 41.59 -54.69 -10.22
CA LYS A 2 42.96 -55.06 -9.79
C LYS A 2 43.90 -54.23 -10.72
N LYS A 3 44.88 -53.47 -10.19
CA LYS A 3 46.34 -53.76 -10.15
C LYS A 3 46.97 -53.93 -11.56
N LYS A 4 47.83 -52.98 -11.99
CA LYS A 4 49.32 -52.94 -11.85
C LYS A 4 50.02 -53.95 -12.78
N MET A 5 50.81 -53.47 -13.77
CA MET A 5 52.30 -53.33 -13.74
C MET A 5 52.97 -54.65 -14.23
N VAL A 6 53.87 -54.70 -15.21
CA VAL A 6 55.36 -54.61 -15.18
C VAL A 6 55.82 -55.06 -16.60
N SER A 7 56.56 -54.27 -17.41
CA SER A 7 58.04 -54.17 -17.61
C SER A 7 58.81 -55.43 -18.06
N LEU A 8 59.51 -55.38 -19.22
CA LEU A 8 60.78 -56.05 -19.59
C LEU A 8 61.17 -55.62 -21.03
N ILE A 9 62.17 -54.78 -21.31
CA ILE A 9 63.63 -54.98 -21.47
C ILE A 9 64.03 -56.14 -22.42
N ALA A 10 64.62 -55.81 -23.59
CA ALA A 10 65.88 -56.37 -24.14
C ALA A 10 66.32 -55.64 -25.43
N VAL A 11 67.45 -54.93 -25.44
CA VAL A 11 68.80 -55.28 -25.96
C VAL A 11 68.99 -55.19 -27.50
N LEU A 12 69.62 -54.08 -27.90
CA LEU A 12 70.84 -53.91 -28.73
C LEU A 12 71.14 -54.89 -29.89
N ALA A 13 71.26 -54.36 -31.12
CA ALA A 13 72.31 -54.73 -32.08
C ALA A 13 72.54 -53.63 -33.13
N LEU A 14 73.79 -53.14 -33.20
CA LEU A 14 74.36 -52.30 -34.26
C LEU A 14 74.41 -53.05 -35.60
N MET A 15 74.19 -52.36 -36.71
CA MET A 15 75.10 -52.48 -37.87
C MET A 15 74.98 -51.28 -38.84
N PHE A 16 76.15 -50.75 -39.16
CA PHE A 16 76.43 -49.66 -40.09
C PHE A 16 76.01 -50.00 -41.53
N CYS A 17 75.57 -49.00 -42.32
CA CYS A 17 76.36 -48.44 -43.41
C CYS A 17 75.51 -47.61 -44.41
N PHE A 18 76.16 -46.54 -44.91
CA PHE A 18 75.83 -45.69 -46.06
C PHE A 18 74.66 -44.70 -45.97
N GLN A 19 75.02 -43.46 -45.58
CA GLN A 19 74.46 -42.27 -46.23
C GLN A 19 75.07 -42.11 -47.64
N PRO A 20 74.34 -41.46 -48.55
CA PRO A 20 74.83 -40.16 -49.00
C PRO A 20 73.79 -39.07 -48.74
N ALA A 21 74.32 -37.91 -48.35
CA ALA A 21 73.60 -36.69 -48.03
C ALA A 21 72.83 -36.15 -49.24
N TYR A 22 71.55 -35.80 -49.06
CA TYR A 22 70.87 -34.78 -49.84
C TYR A 22 69.84 -34.04 -48.96
N ALA A 23 70.02 -32.72 -48.91
CA ALA A 23 69.09 -31.65 -48.52
C ALA A 23 68.28 -31.81 -47.22
N SER A 24 68.68 -31.05 -46.19
CA SER A 24 67.84 -30.71 -45.05
C SER A 24 66.68 -29.81 -45.50
N GLU A 25 65.49 -30.37 -45.64
CA GLU A 25 64.26 -29.58 -45.63
C GLU A 25 63.87 -29.39 -44.17
N GLN A 26 64.08 -28.17 -43.65
CA GLN A 26 63.62 -27.80 -42.32
C GLN A 26 62.11 -27.96 -42.27
N GLN A 27 61.66 -28.83 -41.37
CA GLN A 27 60.27 -28.99 -41.01
C GLN A 27 59.81 -27.68 -40.36
N GLU A 28 59.13 -26.82 -41.13
CA GLU A 28 58.38 -25.69 -40.59
C GLU A 28 57.25 -26.26 -39.72
N ILE A 29 57.47 -26.21 -38.41
CA ILE A 29 56.42 -26.39 -37.42
C ILE A 29 55.51 -25.17 -37.57
N ILE A 30 54.41 -25.30 -38.33
CA ILE A 30 53.31 -24.35 -38.30
C ILE A 30 52.65 -24.48 -36.93
N SER A 31 53.13 -23.67 -35.98
CA SER A 31 52.41 -23.34 -34.75
C SER A 31 51.23 -22.45 -35.15
N SER A 32 50.10 -23.05 -35.49
CA SER A 32 48.81 -22.33 -35.59
C SER A 32 48.26 -22.06 -34.18
N ALA A 33 49.00 -21.25 -33.42
CA ALA A 33 48.33 -20.37 -32.47
C ALA A 33 47.94 -19.14 -33.29
N ASP A 34 46.64 -19.00 -33.60
CA ASP A 34 46.08 -17.80 -34.20
C ASP A 34 46.41 -16.60 -33.30
N TYR A 35 47.56 -15.97 -33.52
CA TYR A 35 47.82 -14.64 -33.01
C TYR A 35 46.91 -13.70 -33.79
N ALA A 36 45.71 -13.45 -33.27
CA ALA A 36 44.87 -12.39 -33.76
C ALA A 36 45.70 -11.10 -33.73
N SER A 37 46.08 -10.60 -34.91
CA SER A 37 46.85 -9.37 -35.04
C SER A 37 46.12 -8.24 -34.32
N ALA A 38 46.84 -7.50 -33.48
CA ALA A 38 46.33 -6.32 -32.80
C ALA A 38 45.57 -5.41 -33.76
N TYR A 39 44.38 -4.96 -33.38
CA TYR A 39 43.57 -4.07 -34.19
C TYR A 39 43.02 -2.92 -33.35
N GLN A 40 42.79 -1.81 -34.04
CA GLN A 40 42.17 -0.63 -33.45
C GLN A 40 40.64 -0.80 -33.38
N MET A 41 40.09 -0.46 -32.22
CA MET A 41 38.66 -0.43 -31.94
C MET A 41 38.23 1.00 -31.65
N THR A 42 37.16 1.45 -32.29
CA THR A 42 36.53 2.76 -32.05
C THR A 42 35.23 2.59 -31.28
N VAL A 43 35.10 3.31 -30.17
CA VAL A 43 33.90 3.30 -29.32
C VAL A 43 33.31 4.70 -29.25
N SER A 44 32.09 4.85 -29.76
CA SER A 44 31.31 6.08 -29.68
C SER A 44 30.32 5.99 -28.52
N PHE A 45 30.10 7.09 -27.80
CA PHE A 45 29.22 7.13 -26.62
C PHE A 45 27.98 7.98 -26.87
N GLN A 46 26.82 7.49 -26.44
CA GLN A 46 25.54 8.17 -26.56
C GLN A 46 24.92 8.36 -25.18
N ALA A 47 24.57 9.61 -24.84
CA ALA A 47 24.01 9.95 -23.54
C ALA A 47 22.61 9.34 -23.29
N ASN A 48 21.90 8.95 -24.36
CA ASN A 48 20.65 8.19 -24.32
C ASN A 48 19.61 8.78 -23.34
N GLY A 49 19.22 10.03 -23.61
CA GLY A 49 18.33 10.82 -22.75
C GLY A 49 19.03 11.57 -21.61
N GLY A 50 20.35 11.38 -21.43
CA GLY A 50 21.20 12.25 -20.62
C GLY A 50 21.72 13.47 -21.39
N THR A 51 22.54 14.27 -20.71
CA THR A 51 23.22 15.46 -21.20
C THR A 51 24.73 15.34 -21.02
N GLY A 52 25.49 16.17 -21.74
CA GLY A 52 26.95 16.15 -21.78
C GLY A 52 27.48 15.60 -23.11
N VAL A 53 28.81 15.58 -23.25
CA VAL A 53 29.52 15.07 -24.43
C VAL A 53 30.69 14.22 -23.94
N MET A 54 30.94 13.11 -24.64
CA MET A 54 32.13 12.28 -24.46
C MET A 54 32.80 12.12 -25.81
N THR A 55 34.12 12.30 -25.84
CA THR A 55 34.93 12.00 -27.03
C THR A 55 34.94 10.50 -27.29
N GLU A 56 35.01 10.12 -28.56
CA GLU A 56 35.17 8.71 -28.94
C GLU A 56 36.47 8.15 -28.35
N ALA A 57 36.41 6.90 -27.90
CA ALA A 57 37.59 6.18 -27.44
C ALA A 57 38.17 5.34 -28.58
N VAL A 58 39.48 5.41 -28.74
CA VAL A 58 40.24 4.60 -29.69
C VAL A 58 41.16 3.70 -28.88
N LEU A 59 40.94 2.39 -28.96
CA LEU A 59 41.58 1.40 -28.10
C LEU A 59 42.23 0.30 -28.95
N MET A 60 43.37 -0.24 -28.53
CA MET A 60 44.03 -1.36 -29.19
C MET A 60 43.67 -2.69 -28.53
N SER A 61 43.37 -3.72 -29.32
CA SER A 61 42.81 -5.00 -28.85
C SER A 61 43.70 -5.81 -27.91
N ASP A 62 45.01 -5.55 -27.95
CA ASP A 62 46.07 -6.21 -27.19
C ASP A 62 46.59 -5.38 -26.02
N GLU A 63 46.10 -4.14 -25.86
CA GLU A 63 46.48 -3.27 -24.76
C GLU A 63 45.61 -3.50 -23.52
N ALA A 64 46.22 -3.37 -22.34
CA ALA A 64 45.53 -3.38 -21.05
C ALA A 64 44.82 -2.03 -20.76
N SER A 65 44.13 -1.46 -21.73
CA SER A 65 43.37 -0.22 -21.60
C SER A 65 41.90 -0.48 -21.26
N SER A 66 41.18 0.57 -20.88
CA SER A 66 39.78 0.50 -20.45
C SER A 66 38.98 1.68 -20.99
N LEU A 67 37.66 1.55 -21.02
CA LEU A 67 36.78 2.66 -21.38
C LEU A 67 37.01 3.87 -20.45
N PRO A 68 36.91 5.11 -20.97
CA PRO A 68 36.89 6.29 -20.12
C PRO A 68 35.67 6.23 -19.19
N LYS A 69 35.81 6.82 -18.01
CA LYS A 69 34.71 6.98 -17.06
C LYS A 69 33.58 7.81 -17.69
N ASN A 70 32.32 7.39 -17.48
CA ASN A 70 31.17 8.17 -17.91
C ASN A 70 31.21 9.61 -17.37
N THR A 71 31.00 10.58 -18.26
CA THR A 71 30.84 12.00 -17.90
C THR A 71 29.43 12.53 -18.17
N PHE A 72 28.54 11.75 -18.78
CA PHE A 72 27.16 12.15 -18.97
C PHE A 72 26.42 12.26 -17.63
N ALA A 73 25.45 13.16 -17.59
CA ALA A 73 24.53 13.34 -16.47
C ALA A 73 23.09 13.18 -16.95
N ARG A 74 22.19 12.78 -16.05
CA ARG A 74 20.75 12.81 -16.32
C ARG A 74 20.02 13.15 -15.03
N THR A 75 19.41 14.34 -14.98
CA THR A 75 18.66 14.82 -13.81
C THR A 75 17.67 13.76 -13.33
N ASP A 76 17.68 13.45 -12.04
CA ASP A 76 16.83 12.42 -11.40
C ASP A 76 17.15 10.96 -11.75
N PHE A 77 18.25 10.68 -12.45
CA PHE A 77 18.68 9.30 -12.73
C PHE A 77 20.13 9.06 -12.29
N THR A 78 20.45 7.79 -12.08
CA THR A 78 21.80 7.27 -11.86
C THR A 78 22.21 6.44 -13.05
N PHE A 79 23.43 6.66 -13.55
CA PHE A 79 24.03 5.85 -14.60
C PHE A 79 24.25 4.42 -14.10
N THR A 80 23.78 3.41 -14.84
CA THR A 80 23.94 1.99 -14.46
C THR A 80 24.94 1.22 -15.30
N GLY A 81 25.52 1.86 -16.31
CA GLY A 81 26.42 1.23 -17.27
C GLY A 81 26.01 1.52 -18.71
N TRP A 82 26.70 0.86 -19.63
CA TRP A 82 26.51 1.00 -21.06
C TRP A 82 25.72 -0.18 -21.63
N ASN A 83 25.08 0.02 -22.78
CA ASN A 83 24.47 -1.06 -23.55
C ASN A 83 24.75 -0.87 -25.05
N THR A 84 24.88 -1.97 -25.80
CA THR A 84 25.07 -1.90 -27.26
C THR A 84 23.80 -1.52 -28.04
N LYS A 85 22.65 -1.38 -27.38
CA LYS A 85 21.41 -0.84 -27.92
C LYS A 85 20.82 0.22 -26.99
N ALA A 86 20.23 1.29 -27.55
CA ALA A 86 19.63 2.39 -26.79
C ALA A 86 18.54 1.92 -25.80
N ASN A 87 17.74 0.93 -26.22
CA ASN A 87 16.63 0.38 -25.42
C ASN A 87 17.06 -0.62 -24.34
N GLY A 88 18.36 -0.87 -24.15
CA GLY A 88 18.87 -1.76 -23.10
C GLY A 88 18.78 -3.26 -23.42
N HIS A 89 18.24 -3.66 -24.58
CA HIS A 89 18.14 -5.08 -25.00
C HIS A 89 19.40 -5.62 -25.71
N GLY A 90 20.48 -4.85 -25.73
CA GLY A 90 21.79 -5.31 -26.21
C GLY A 90 22.65 -5.87 -25.08
N THR A 91 23.94 -6.03 -25.36
CA THR A 91 24.92 -6.48 -24.38
C THR A 91 25.24 -5.37 -23.38
N ALA A 92 25.10 -5.67 -22.09
CA ALA A 92 25.47 -4.75 -21.02
C ALA A 92 26.99 -4.69 -20.86
N ILE A 93 27.54 -3.48 -20.75
CA ILE A 93 28.96 -3.22 -20.55
C ILE A 93 29.12 -2.32 -19.33
N ALA A 94 29.97 -2.72 -18.39
CA ALA A 94 30.22 -1.93 -17.18
C ALA A 94 30.90 -0.59 -17.51
N ASP A 95 30.76 0.41 -16.65
CA ASP A 95 31.59 1.61 -16.75
C ASP A 95 33.07 1.22 -16.64
N GLN A 96 33.93 1.89 -17.41
CA GLN A 96 35.37 1.61 -17.43
C GLN A 96 35.73 0.14 -17.70
N ALA A 97 34.89 -0.60 -18.43
CA ALA A 97 35.21 -1.98 -18.82
C ALA A 97 36.54 -2.04 -19.59
N SER A 98 37.32 -3.09 -19.36
CA SER A 98 38.57 -3.32 -20.08
C SER A 98 38.32 -3.66 -21.55
N VAL A 99 39.32 -3.42 -22.41
CA VAL A 99 39.24 -3.76 -23.83
C VAL A 99 38.95 -5.25 -24.04
N SER A 100 39.59 -6.13 -23.28
CA SER A 100 39.37 -7.58 -23.38
C SER A 100 37.92 -7.96 -23.07
N GLN A 101 37.32 -7.35 -22.04
CA GLN A 101 35.89 -7.54 -21.72
C GLN A 101 34.99 -7.03 -22.84
N LEU A 102 35.32 -5.87 -23.44
CA LEU A 102 34.54 -5.30 -24.53
C LEU A 102 34.61 -6.16 -25.80
N ILE A 103 35.79 -6.68 -26.15
CA ILE A 103 35.98 -7.60 -27.28
C ILE A 103 35.22 -8.89 -27.04
N ALA A 104 35.38 -9.52 -25.89
CA ALA A 104 34.65 -10.74 -25.55
C ALA A 104 33.13 -10.55 -25.61
N ALA A 105 32.64 -9.38 -25.20
CA ALA A 105 31.22 -9.07 -25.17
C ALA A 105 30.62 -8.73 -26.55
N THR A 106 31.43 -8.27 -27.50
CA THR A 106 30.91 -7.67 -28.75
C THR A 106 31.52 -8.20 -30.04
N GLY A 107 32.80 -8.57 -30.05
CA GLY A 107 33.55 -9.01 -31.22
C GLY A 107 33.66 -7.95 -32.35
N LYS A 108 33.44 -6.66 -32.05
CA LYS A 108 33.32 -5.61 -33.07
C LYS A 108 34.48 -4.62 -33.02
N LYS A 109 34.89 -4.12 -34.20
CA LYS A 109 35.90 -3.05 -34.35
C LYS A 109 35.32 -1.63 -34.19
N LYS A 110 34.02 -1.47 -34.40
CA LYS A 110 33.30 -0.19 -34.21
C LYS A 110 32.04 -0.44 -33.41
N ILE A 111 31.88 0.28 -32.29
CA ILE A 111 30.80 0.05 -31.33
C ILE A 111 30.22 1.40 -30.89
N THR A 112 28.90 1.51 -30.88
CA THR A 112 28.21 2.61 -30.18
C THR A 112 27.66 2.08 -28.86
N LEU A 113 28.05 2.72 -27.76
CA LEU A 113 27.57 2.43 -26.42
C LEU A 113 26.57 3.50 -25.97
N TYR A 114 25.40 3.04 -25.52
CA TYR A 114 24.31 3.88 -25.05
C TYR A 114 24.23 3.84 -23.54
N ALA A 115 24.29 4.99 -22.89
CA ALA A 115 24.17 5.09 -21.45
C ALA A 115 22.82 4.53 -20.97
N GLN A 116 22.84 3.72 -19.93
CA GLN A 116 21.64 3.22 -19.29
C GLN A 116 21.45 3.93 -17.95
N TRP A 117 20.19 4.22 -17.65
CA TRP A 117 19.81 5.11 -16.55
C TRP A 117 18.73 4.47 -15.70
N LYS A 118 18.89 4.57 -14.39
CA LYS A 118 17.87 4.16 -13.42
C LYS A 118 17.36 5.37 -12.66
N ILE A 119 16.04 5.53 -12.58
CA ILE A 119 15.44 6.65 -11.86
C ILE A 119 15.83 6.61 -10.38
N ASN A 120 16.10 7.77 -9.79
CA ASN A 120 16.53 7.89 -8.42
C ASN A 120 15.38 7.67 -7.44
N PRO A 121 15.66 7.11 -6.24
CA PRO A 121 14.66 7.03 -5.18
C PRO A 121 14.34 8.40 -4.61
N PRO A 122 13.12 8.60 -4.10
CA PRO A 122 12.80 9.77 -3.30
C PRO A 122 13.46 9.67 -1.92
N LYS A 123 13.70 10.81 -1.26
CA LYS A 123 14.18 10.85 0.13
C LYS A 123 13.02 11.04 1.08
N ILE A 124 12.79 10.09 1.98
CA ILE A 124 11.85 10.29 3.08
C ILE A 124 12.47 11.26 4.09
N LEU A 125 11.82 12.39 4.33
CA LEU A 125 12.25 13.45 5.21
C LEU A 125 11.76 13.25 6.65
N SER A 126 10.52 12.80 6.82
CA SER A 126 9.99 12.49 8.16
C SER A 126 8.81 11.53 8.15
N LEU A 127 8.62 10.85 9.30
CA LEU A 127 7.43 10.06 9.63
C LEU A 127 6.78 10.61 10.89
N LYS A 128 5.57 11.16 10.76
CA LYS A 128 4.80 11.74 11.87
C LYS A 128 3.53 10.95 12.11
N ALA A 129 3.19 10.74 13.38
CA ALA A 129 1.93 10.11 13.75
C ALA A 129 0.78 11.09 13.54
N GLU A 130 -0.28 10.62 12.91
CA GLU A 130 -1.53 11.37 12.84
C GLU A 130 -2.25 11.35 14.19
N LYS A 131 -3.41 12.05 14.26
CA LYS A 131 -4.20 12.12 15.50
C LYS A 131 -4.59 10.72 16.00
N GLY A 132 -4.98 9.83 15.08
CA GLY A 132 -5.33 8.44 15.35
C GLY A 132 -4.13 7.47 15.42
N PRO A 133 -4.30 6.27 15.98
CA PRO A 133 -3.23 5.30 16.18
C PRO A 133 -2.88 4.48 14.92
N GLY A 134 -3.72 4.54 13.88
CA GLY A 134 -3.60 3.72 12.66
C GLY A 134 -3.12 4.47 11.43
N ALA A 135 -2.57 5.68 11.56
CA ALA A 135 -2.13 6.48 10.42
C ALA A 135 -0.81 7.22 10.69
N LEU A 136 0.03 7.32 9.66
CA LEU A 136 1.26 8.10 9.65
C LEU A 136 1.27 9.01 8.43
N LYS A 137 1.75 10.25 8.61
CA LYS A 137 2.11 11.14 7.52
C LYS A 137 3.60 10.97 7.20
N ILE A 138 3.86 10.68 5.94
CA ILE A 138 5.19 10.62 5.34
C ILE A 138 5.40 11.96 4.65
N SER A 139 6.51 12.64 4.93
CA SER A 139 6.99 13.77 4.14
C SER A 139 8.24 13.36 3.38
N TYR A 140 8.37 13.80 2.13
CA TYR A 140 9.43 13.37 1.24
C TYR A 140 9.82 14.45 0.23
N SER A 141 11.06 14.37 -0.27
CA SER A 141 11.45 15.12 -1.46
C SER A 141 11.01 14.34 -2.70
N GLY A 142 10.31 15.01 -3.60
CA GLY A 142 9.92 14.42 -4.87
C GLY A 142 11.10 14.24 -5.82
N VAL A 143 10.88 13.42 -6.83
CA VAL A 143 11.73 13.21 -8.00
C VAL A 143 10.91 13.71 -9.19
N ALA A 144 11.37 14.77 -9.86
CA ALA A 144 10.58 15.47 -10.87
C ALA A 144 10.26 14.56 -12.06
N SER A 145 11.19 13.69 -12.44
CA SER A 145 10.98 12.69 -13.50
C SER A 145 10.06 11.53 -13.10
N ALA A 146 9.72 11.33 -11.82
CA ALA A 146 8.83 10.23 -11.43
C ALA A 146 7.39 10.44 -11.93
N SER A 147 6.75 9.37 -12.38
CA SER A 147 5.33 9.36 -12.78
C SER A 147 4.41 9.09 -11.59
N SER A 148 4.89 8.31 -10.63
CA SER A 148 4.23 8.04 -9.34
C SER A 148 5.26 7.54 -8.33
N TYR A 149 4.81 7.26 -7.11
CA TYR A 149 5.60 6.63 -6.08
C TYR A 149 4.90 5.39 -5.53
N GLU A 150 5.70 4.50 -4.97
CA GLU A 150 5.22 3.36 -4.21
C GLU A 150 5.79 3.43 -2.81
N VAL A 151 4.91 3.39 -1.81
CA VAL A 151 5.28 3.27 -0.40
C VAL A 151 5.06 1.84 0.04
N GLN A 152 6.03 1.27 0.76
CA GLN A 152 5.84 0.04 1.50
C GLN A 152 5.96 0.28 3.00
N TYR A 153 5.15 -0.43 3.77
CA TYR A 153 5.35 -0.55 5.20
C TYR A 153 5.24 -1.98 5.71
N SER A 154 5.93 -2.26 6.81
CA SER A 154 5.93 -3.57 7.46
C SER A 154 6.20 -3.45 8.96
N LEU A 155 5.78 -4.48 9.71
CA LEU A 155 6.19 -4.68 11.09
C LEU A 155 7.61 -5.24 11.22
N LYS A 156 8.23 -5.64 10.09
CA LYS A 156 9.59 -6.19 10.03
C LYS A 156 10.48 -5.29 9.16
N ASN A 157 11.73 -5.09 9.58
CA ASN A 157 12.71 -4.28 8.84
C ASN A 157 13.11 -4.88 7.49
N ASN A 158 12.96 -6.20 7.32
CA ASN A 158 13.22 -6.91 6.08
C ASN A 158 12.03 -6.86 5.09
N PHE A 159 10.93 -6.19 5.45
CA PHE A 159 9.74 -6.07 4.62
C PHE A 159 9.15 -7.42 4.16
N GLY A 160 9.24 -8.46 4.98
CA GLY A 160 8.53 -9.71 4.71
C GLY A 160 7.01 -9.50 4.77
N LYS A 161 6.31 -9.74 3.64
CA LYS A 161 4.86 -9.48 3.45
C LYS A 161 4.49 -8.02 3.78
N PRO A 162 5.05 -7.03 3.06
CA PRO A 162 4.75 -5.64 3.31
C PRO A 162 3.36 -5.29 2.78
N VAL A 163 2.80 -4.20 3.28
CA VAL A 163 1.67 -3.54 2.62
C VAL A 163 2.23 -2.50 1.65
N THR A 164 1.72 -2.52 0.43
CA THR A 164 2.11 -1.60 -0.65
C THR A 164 1.01 -0.58 -0.87
N VAL A 165 1.38 0.70 -0.94
CA VAL A 165 0.43 1.81 -1.14
C VAL A 165 0.91 2.68 -2.31
N PRO A 166 0.12 2.81 -3.38
CA PRO A 166 0.44 3.70 -4.48
C PRO A 166 0.25 5.16 -4.05
N VAL A 167 1.16 6.02 -4.47
CA VAL A 167 1.14 7.46 -4.19
C VAL A 167 1.28 8.22 -5.52
N LYS A 168 0.31 9.10 -5.81
CA LYS A 168 0.32 9.92 -7.03
C LYS A 168 1.44 10.97 -6.98
N LYS A 169 1.91 11.40 -8.16
CA LYS A 169 2.82 12.53 -8.32
C LYS A 169 2.19 13.84 -7.83
N GLY A 170 3.03 14.82 -7.47
CA GLY A 170 2.62 16.21 -7.21
C GLY A 170 2.54 16.59 -5.72
N GLY A 171 2.77 15.64 -4.81
CA GLY A 171 2.84 15.90 -3.37
C GLY A 171 4.26 15.83 -2.82
N THR A 172 4.48 16.50 -1.69
CA THR A 172 5.66 16.32 -0.81
C THR A 172 5.32 15.56 0.47
N SER A 173 4.08 15.04 0.55
CA SER A 173 3.65 14.18 1.64
C SER A 173 2.51 13.25 1.23
N ALA A 174 2.38 12.14 1.96
CA ALA A 174 1.28 11.20 1.85
C ALA A 174 0.86 10.75 3.25
N VAL A 175 -0.44 10.56 3.47
CA VAL A 175 -0.95 9.90 4.69
C VAL A 175 -1.19 8.44 4.36
N ILE A 176 -0.50 7.57 5.07
CA ILE A 176 -0.67 6.12 4.97
C ILE A 176 -1.48 5.66 6.18
N THR A 177 -2.48 4.83 5.94
CA THR A 177 -3.40 4.33 6.96
C THR A 177 -3.19 2.83 7.20
N ASP A 178 -3.97 2.29 8.13
CA ASP A 178 -4.09 0.86 8.42
C ASP A 178 -2.84 0.23 9.05
N PHE A 179 -1.98 1.06 9.62
CA PHE A 179 -0.92 0.59 10.51
C PHE A 179 -1.50 -0.11 11.73
N VAL A 180 -0.85 -1.20 12.16
CA VAL A 180 -1.19 -1.87 13.41
C VAL A 180 -0.85 -0.94 14.60
N PRO A 181 -1.84 -0.51 15.39
CA PRO A 181 -1.62 0.37 16.54
C PRO A 181 -0.59 -0.17 17.55
N GLY A 182 0.20 0.73 18.12
CA GLY A 182 1.14 0.42 19.21
C GLY A 182 2.40 -0.33 18.79
N LYS A 183 2.57 -0.62 17.50
CA LYS A 183 3.72 -1.35 16.94
C LYS A 183 4.68 -0.41 16.23
N VAL A 184 5.92 -0.86 16.09
CA VAL A 184 6.93 -0.20 15.24
C VAL A 184 6.63 -0.57 13.80
N ASN A 185 6.50 0.43 12.94
CA ASN A 185 6.31 0.26 11.52
C ASN A 185 7.53 0.79 10.79
N TYR A 186 8.11 -0.03 9.93
CA TYR A 186 9.20 0.30 9.02
C TYR A 186 8.58 0.73 7.69
N VAL A 187 9.09 1.81 7.12
CA VAL A 187 8.55 2.45 5.90
C VAL A 187 9.69 2.74 4.94
N ARG A 188 9.46 2.43 3.66
CA ARG A 188 10.35 2.78 2.55
C ARG A 188 9.52 3.23 1.34
N MET A 189 10.13 3.98 0.44
CA MET A 189 9.46 4.49 -0.75
C MET A 189 10.35 4.39 -1.98
N ARG A 190 9.76 4.28 -3.17
CA ARG A 190 10.50 4.29 -4.45
C ARG A 190 9.72 5.06 -5.52
N SER A 191 10.44 5.58 -6.50
CA SER A 191 9.89 6.24 -7.69
C SER A 191 9.47 5.20 -8.71
N TYR A 192 8.42 5.49 -9.46
CA TYR A 192 8.06 4.76 -10.69
C TYR A 192 8.21 5.68 -11.89
N HIS A 193 8.82 5.18 -12.96
CA HIS A 193 9.00 5.87 -14.23
C HIS A 193 8.24 5.15 -15.33
N SER A 194 7.19 5.77 -15.86
CA SER A 194 6.28 5.11 -16.80
C SER A 194 6.88 4.88 -18.18
N GLU A 195 7.74 5.76 -18.68
CA GLU A 195 8.32 5.60 -20.03
C GLU A 195 9.24 4.37 -20.13
N THR A 196 9.85 3.97 -19.01
CA THR A 196 10.72 2.79 -18.94
C THR A 196 10.11 1.66 -18.12
N GLU A 197 8.84 1.80 -17.71
CA GLU A 197 8.09 0.87 -16.85
C GLU A 197 8.89 0.33 -15.65
N SER A 198 9.71 1.19 -15.06
CA SER A 198 10.72 0.78 -14.08
C SER A 198 10.58 1.49 -12.75
N TYR A 199 11.12 0.86 -11.71
CA TYR A 199 11.19 1.41 -10.37
C TYR A 199 12.62 1.81 -10.01
N SER A 200 12.76 2.86 -9.22
CA SER A 200 14.02 3.15 -8.53
C SER A 200 14.36 2.05 -7.52
N ASP A 201 15.59 2.12 -6.98
CA ASP A 201 15.88 1.48 -5.70
C ASP A 201 14.97 2.01 -4.59
N TRP A 202 15.01 1.36 -3.43
CA TRP A 202 14.29 1.83 -2.26
C TRP A 202 15.01 3.01 -1.60
N SER A 203 14.24 3.96 -1.09
CA SER A 203 14.73 4.97 -0.15
C SER A 203 15.30 4.31 1.11
N ASN A 204 16.04 5.09 1.89
CA ASN A 204 16.35 4.74 3.28
C ASN A 204 15.06 4.38 4.05
N ILE A 205 15.20 3.40 4.95
CA ILE A 205 14.10 2.93 5.80
C ILE A 205 13.97 3.86 6.99
N LEU A 206 12.80 4.45 7.20
CA LEU A 206 12.45 5.11 8.45
C LEU A 206 11.51 4.20 9.25
N LYS A 207 11.53 4.35 10.59
CA LYS A 207 10.63 3.60 11.47
C LYS A 207 9.92 4.51 12.45
N LYS A 208 8.67 4.20 12.77
CA LYS A 208 7.88 4.92 13.78
C LYS A 208 7.00 3.96 14.56
N LYS A 209 7.01 4.11 15.89
CA LYS A 209 6.02 3.46 16.77
C LYS A 209 4.74 4.28 16.78
N THR A 210 3.62 3.67 16.43
CA THR A 210 2.30 4.33 16.51
C THR A 210 1.75 4.30 17.94
N LYS A 211 0.76 5.15 18.21
CA LYS A 211 0.05 5.14 19.50
C LYS A 211 -0.72 3.82 19.66
N LYS A 212 -0.90 3.37 20.90
CA LYS A 212 -1.80 2.25 21.21
C LYS A 212 -3.26 2.67 20.98
N GLY A 213 -4.10 1.74 20.54
CA GLY A 213 -5.53 1.95 20.34
C GLY A 213 -6.16 0.72 19.68
N SER A 214 -7.48 0.61 19.79
CA SER A 214 -8.28 -0.39 19.09
C SER A 214 -8.79 0.21 17.79
N THR A 215 -8.47 -0.43 16.66
CA THR A 215 -9.00 -0.15 15.33
C THR A 215 -9.47 -1.47 14.70
N ILE A 216 -10.13 -1.39 13.56
CA ILE A 216 -10.58 -2.55 12.78
C ILE A 216 -9.43 -3.47 12.38
N VAL A 217 -8.20 -2.93 12.27
CA VAL A 217 -6.98 -3.65 11.90
C VAL A 217 -6.54 -4.65 12.98
N ASN A 218 -6.58 -4.24 14.26
CA ASN A 218 -6.03 -5.03 15.37
C ASN A 218 -7.09 -5.59 16.33
N THR A 219 -8.36 -5.26 16.14
CA THR A 219 -9.44 -5.72 17.01
C THR A 219 -10.02 -7.03 16.47
N LYS A 220 -9.99 -8.08 17.29
CA LYS A 220 -10.55 -9.38 16.93
C LYS A 220 -12.07 -9.26 16.74
N SER A 221 -12.54 -9.66 15.58
CA SER A 221 -13.95 -9.59 15.18
C SER A 221 -14.20 -10.50 13.98
N ASP A 222 -15.45 -10.91 13.83
CA ASP A 222 -15.97 -11.50 12.59
C ASP A 222 -16.63 -10.43 11.71
N LYS A 223 -17.25 -9.43 12.33
CA LYS A 223 -17.87 -8.29 11.65
C LYS A 223 -17.45 -7.02 12.37
N ALA A 224 -17.12 -5.98 11.60
CA ALA A 224 -16.83 -4.69 12.18
C ALA A 224 -17.11 -3.56 11.20
N ILE A 225 -17.47 -2.42 11.76
CA ILE A 225 -17.53 -1.15 11.06
C ILE A 225 -16.94 -0.08 11.99
N GLU A 226 -16.08 0.79 11.46
CA GLU A 226 -15.58 1.98 12.15
C GLU A 226 -15.69 3.22 11.27
N ALA A 227 -15.84 4.39 11.89
CA ALA A 227 -15.82 5.68 11.21
C ALA A 227 -15.48 6.82 12.17
N ASP A 228 -15.01 7.93 11.62
CA ASP A 228 -15.06 9.23 12.27
C ASP A 228 -16.46 9.83 12.09
N ILE A 229 -17.15 10.11 13.18
CA ILE A 229 -18.56 10.53 13.20
C ILE A 229 -18.68 11.91 13.84
N LYS A 230 -19.42 12.81 13.17
CA LYS A 230 -19.80 14.13 13.69
C LYS A 230 -21.31 14.32 13.56
N LEU A 231 -21.96 14.63 14.68
CA LEU A 231 -23.39 14.93 14.74
C LEU A 231 -23.60 16.40 15.11
N SER A 232 -24.31 17.15 14.28
CA SER A 232 -24.62 18.57 14.52
C SER A 232 -26.04 18.94 14.06
N GLY A 233 -26.99 18.02 14.27
CA GLY A 233 -28.41 18.27 14.09
C GLY A 233 -28.99 19.26 15.11
N SER A 234 -30.28 19.53 15.01
CA SER A 234 -31.05 20.40 15.92
C SER A 234 -32.49 19.89 16.07
N GLY A 235 -33.21 20.41 17.07
CA GLY A 235 -34.56 19.94 17.41
C GLY A 235 -34.59 19.08 18.67
N THR A 236 -35.54 18.14 18.73
CA THR A 236 -35.87 17.36 19.93
C THR A 236 -35.14 16.02 20.01
N GLY A 237 -34.90 15.34 18.89
CA GLY A 237 -34.10 14.11 18.87
C GLY A 237 -33.46 13.83 17.53
N TYR A 238 -32.21 13.39 17.53
CA TYR A 238 -31.47 13.02 16.32
C TYR A 238 -30.20 12.23 16.64
N HIS A 239 -29.77 11.37 15.72
CA HIS A 239 -28.58 10.55 15.90
C HIS A 239 -27.71 10.38 14.65
N ALA A 240 -26.48 9.90 14.86
CA ALA A 240 -25.57 9.41 13.84
C ALA A 240 -24.94 8.10 14.34
N LYS A 241 -25.20 6.98 13.66
CA LYS A 241 -24.80 5.66 14.16
C LYS A 241 -24.19 4.77 13.10
N LEU A 242 -23.32 3.88 13.57
CA LEU A 242 -22.92 2.67 12.88
C LEU A 242 -23.95 1.59 13.21
N VAL A 243 -24.22 0.69 12.27
CA VAL A 243 -25.15 -0.42 12.47
C VAL A 243 -24.53 -1.71 11.94
N ILE A 244 -24.68 -2.79 12.70
CA ILE A 244 -24.49 -4.17 12.22
C ILE A 244 -25.82 -4.88 12.37
N GLY A 245 -26.45 -5.23 11.25
CA GLY A 245 -27.74 -5.89 11.20
C GLY A 245 -27.70 -7.24 10.51
N THR A 246 -28.71 -8.05 10.75
CA THR A 246 -29.10 -9.23 9.97
C THR A 246 -30.60 -9.13 9.72
N GLN A 247 -31.19 -10.06 8.98
CA GLN A 247 -32.66 -10.14 8.88
C GLN A 247 -33.37 -10.41 10.22
N TYR A 248 -32.64 -10.83 11.26
CA TYR A 248 -33.23 -11.22 12.55
C TYR A 248 -33.07 -10.18 13.65
N SER A 249 -32.05 -9.32 13.57
CA SER A 249 -31.64 -8.47 14.68
C SER A 249 -30.66 -7.40 14.23
N ALA A 250 -30.54 -6.30 14.96
CA ALA A 250 -29.55 -5.26 14.70
C ALA A 250 -28.93 -4.73 15.99
N VAL A 251 -27.68 -4.25 15.87
CA VAL A 251 -27.05 -3.41 16.89
C VAL A 251 -26.56 -2.13 16.24
N SER A 252 -26.96 -1.01 16.82
CA SER A 252 -26.45 0.31 16.46
C SER A 252 -25.56 0.87 17.58
N PHE A 253 -24.57 1.68 17.21
CA PHE A 253 -23.76 2.45 18.15
C PHE A 253 -23.32 3.77 17.53
N GLY A 254 -23.50 4.85 18.28
CA GLY A 254 -23.10 6.16 17.82
C GLY A 254 -23.44 7.27 18.79
N ILE A 255 -23.68 8.46 18.23
CA ILE A 255 -24.00 9.68 18.95
C ILE A 255 -25.51 9.89 18.86
N GLN A 256 -26.19 10.11 19.98
CA GLN A 256 -27.61 10.44 20.01
C GLN A 256 -27.88 11.61 20.95
N TYR A 257 -28.63 12.59 20.47
CA TYR A 257 -29.27 13.62 21.29
C TYR A 257 -30.76 13.32 21.37
N ASP A 258 -31.34 13.47 22.56
CA ASP A 258 -32.77 13.25 22.79
C ASP A 258 -33.26 14.06 24.00
N SER A 259 -34.18 14.99 23.76
CA SER A 259 -34.79 15.82 24.79
C SER A 259 -35.81 15.10 25.66
N TYR A 260 -36.30 13.92 25.26
CA TYR A 260 -37.19 13.09 26.10
C TYR A 260 -36.58 11.74 26.46
N ALA A 261 -35.25 11.62 26.37
CA ALA A 261 -34.59 10.47 26.93
C ALA A 261 -34.96 10.35 28.42
N VAL A 262 -35.13 9.11 28.89
CA VAL A 262 -35.36 8.83 30.32
C VAL A 262 -34.31 9.52 31.18
N ALA A 263 -34.73 10.10 32.31
CA ALA A 263 -33.82 10.69 33.28
C ALA A 263 -32.76 9.65 33.72
N PRO A 264 -31.50 10.04 33.95
CA PRO A 264 -30.96 11.41 33.96
C PRO A 264 -30.40 11.88 32.61
N TYR A 265 -30.82 11.29 31.49
CA TYR A 265 -30.23 11.55 30.16
C TYR A 265 -31.00 12.56 29.31
N THR A 266 -32.14 13.03 29.80
CA THR A 266 -33.01 14.05 29.20
C THR A 266 -32.19 15.25 28.73
N GLY A 267 -32.26 15.58 27.44
CA GLY A 267 -31.56 16.72 26.84
C GLY A 267 -30.04 16.56 26.72
N LYS A 268 -29.50 15.35 26.93
CA LYS A 268 -28.05 15.09 26.81
C LYS A 268 -27.72 14.41 25.48
N THR A 269 -26.54 14.71 24.96
CA THR A 269 -25.96 13.97 23.84
C THR A 269 -25.10 12.84 24.39
N MET A 270 -25.44 11.60 24.08
CA MET A 270 -24.83 10.40 24.68
C MET A 270 -24.21 9.49 23.61
N ALA A 271 -23.17 8.77 23.99
CA ALA A 271 -22.82 7.53 23.31
C ALA A 271 -23.87 6.47 23.67
N LEU A 272 -24.50 5.86 22.67
CA LEU A 272 -25.62 4.94 22.89
C LEU A 272 -25.45 3.69 22.04
N ILE A 273 -25.62 2.52 22.66
CA ILE A 273 -25.81 1.24 21.98
C ILE A 273 -27.31 0.95 21.98
N GLU A 274 -27.88 0.65 20.82
CA GLU A 274 -29.21 0.04 20.73
C GLU A 274 -29.01 -1.39 20.29
N ASN A 275 -29.38 -2.32 21.17
CA ASN A 275 -29.27 -3.74 20.91
C ASN A 275 -30.67 -4.31 20.70
N VAL A 276 -31.04 -4.48 19.44
CA VAL A 276 -32.37 -4.91 19.00
C VAL A 276 -32.31 -6.39 18.65
N ALA A 277 -32.85 -7.24 19.53
CA ALA A 277 -33.06 -8.66 19.27
C ALA A 277 -34.33 -8.90 18.45
N SER A 278 -35.36 -8.07 18.64
CA SER A 278 -36.61 -8.04 17.86
C SER A 278 -37.32 -6.68 18.07
N ASN A 279 -38.24 -6.33 17.17
CA ASN A 279 -39.06 -5.12 17.34
C ASN A 279 -40.22 -5.30 18.33
N ASN A 280 -40.53 -6.54 18.72
CA ASN A 280 -41.54 -6.83 19.74
C ASN A 280 -41.20 -6.17 21.10
N PRO A 281 -42.21 -5.83 21.93
CA PRO A 281 -41.99 -5.30 23.27
C PRO A 281 -40.98 -6.14 24.07
N GLY A 282 -40.00 -5.47 24.69
CA GLY A 282 -38.90 -6.12 25.43
C GLY A 282 -37.72 -6.61 24.57
N GLY A 283 -37.83 -6.57 23.23
CA GLY A 283 -36.77 -6.98 22.30
C GLY A 283 -35.67 -5.94 22.07
N GLN A 284 -35.83 -4.73 22.60
CA GLN A 284 -34.91 -3.59 22.40
C GLN A 284 -34.22 -3.23 23.71
N LYS A 285 -32.89 -3.12 23.68
CA LYS A 285 -32.10 -2.73 24.86
C LYS A 285 -31.21 -1.53 24.56
N TYR A 286 -31.48 -0.44 25.26
CA TYR A 286 -30.73 0.81 25.18
C TYR A 286 -29.65 0.85 26.27
N ILE A 287 -28.37 0.91 25.88
CA ILE A 287 -27.23 0.88 26.80
C ILE A 287 -26.39 2.13 26.59
N ARG A 288 -26.13 2.88 27.68
CA ARG A 288 -25.26 4.06 27.68
C ARG A 288 -23.88 3.70 28.23
N PRO A 289 -22.96 3.17 27.40
CA PRO A 289 -21.68 2.65 27.87
C PRO A 289 -20.89 3.70 28.63
N LYS A 290 -20.51 3.38 29.88
CA LYS A 290 -19.80 4.26 30.81
C LYS A 290 -20.48 5.62 31.05
N ASN A 291 -21.80 5.73 30.83
CA ASN A 291 -22.55 7.00 30.90
C ASN A 291 -21.88 8.12 30.10
N LYS A 292 -21.29 7.79 28.93
CA LYS A 292 -20.43 8.72 28.21
C LYS A 292 -21.22 9.81 27.49
N SER A 293 -21.24 11.01 28.06
CA SER A 293 -21.71 12.21 27.37
C SER A 293 -20.74 12.65 26.27
N LEU A 294 -21.31 13.12 25.16
CA LEU A 294 -20.61 13.63 23.99
C LEU A 294 -21.02 15.08 23.72
N LYS A 295 -20.21 15.77 22.92
CA LYS A 295 -20.48 17.14 22.47
C LYS A 295 -20.95 17.14 21.02
N ARG A 296 -22.07 17.80 20.73
CA ARG A 296 -22.52 18.07 19.35
C ARG A 296 -21.45 18.87 18.59
N GLY A 297 -21.35 18.64 17.29
CA GLY A 297 -20.38 19.29 16.41
C GLY A 297 -18.93 18.81 16.55
N LYS A 298 -18.60 18.02 17.58
CA LYS A 298 -17.29 17.37 17.73
C LYS A 298 -17.27 16.04 16.99
N THR A 299 -16.16 15.76 16.32
CA THR A 299 -15.88 14.47 15.68
C THR A 299 -15.32 13.48 16.70
N TYR A 300 -15.82 12.24 16.66
CA TYR A 300 -15.34 11.11 17.45
C TYR A 300 -15.04 9.93 16.54
N HIS A 301 -14.01 9.15 16.87
CA HIS A 301 -13.80 7.87 16.18
C HIS A 301 -14.60 6.78 16.89
N MET A 302 -15.48 6.07 16.18
CA MET A 302 -16.36 5.07 16.76
C MET A 302 -16.25 3.75 15.99
N MET A 303 -16.37 2.63 16.69
CA MET A 303 -16.32 1.29 16.09
C MET A 303 -17.28 0.33 16.79
N ILE A 304 -17.93 -0.53 16.00
CA ILE A 304 -18.65 -1.73 16.46
C ILE A 304 -17.88 -2.96 15.99
N THR A 305 -17.77 -3.95 16.87
CA THR A 305 -17.26 -5.28 16.53
C THR A 305 -18.24 -6.35 17.00
N VAL A 306 -18.37 -7.43 16.23
CA VAL A 306 -19.17 -8.62 16.56
C VAL A 306 -18.35 -9.86 16.23
N ASP A 307 -18.37 -10.85 17.11
CA ASP A 307 -17.78 -12.17 16.88
C ASP A 307 -18.80 -13.17 16.32
N LYS A 308 -18.34 -14.37 15.94
CA LYS A 308 -19.20 -15.42 15.39
C LYS A 308 -20.28 -15.93 16.33
N LYS A 309 -20.19 -15.62 17.62
CA LYS A 309 -21.18 -16.01 18.64
C LYS A 309 -22.21 -14.91 18.89
N GLY A 310 -22.15 -13.79 18.17
CA GLY A 310 -23.03 -12.64 18.37
C GLY A 310 -22.64 -11.78 19.57
N LYS A 311 -21.45 -11.98 20.16
CA LYS A 311 -20.93 -11.10 21.20
C LYS A 311 -20.21 -9.93 20.54
N GLY A 312 -20.43 -8.72 21.04
CA GLY A 312 -19.84 -7.54 20.47
C GLY A 312 -19.31 -6.54 21.47
N ALA A 313 -18.54 -5.59 20.95
CA ALA A 313 -17.94 -4.51 21.71
C ALA A 313 -17.97 -3.21 20.91
N VAL A 314 -18.06 -2.10 21.64
CA VAL A 314 -18.07 -0.76 21.07
C VAL A 314 -16.90 0.07 21.60
N TYR A 315 -16.37 0.92 20.72
CA TYR A 315 -15.15 1.68 20.98
C TYR A 315 -15.37 3.15 20.65
N LEU A 316 -14.84 4.03 21.49
CA LEU A 316 -14.87 5.47 21.33
C LEU A 316 -13.44 6.00 21.46
N ASP A 317 -13.01 6.79 20.49
CA ASP A 317 -11.65 7.33 20.37
C ASP A 317 -10.60 6.25 20.66
N TYR A 318 -10.77 5.12 19.96
CA TYR A 318 -9.86 3.95 19.98
C TYR A 318 -9.78 3.19 21.31
N LYS A 319 -10.73 3.42 22.23
CA LYS A 319 -10.81 2.73 23.53
C LYS A 319 -12.14 1.99 23.65
N LYS A 320 -12.11 0.75 24.15
CA LYS A 320 -13.33 0.00 24.45
C LYS A 320 -14.14 0.72 25.54
N ILE A 321 -15.41 0.97 25.27
CA ILE A 321 -16.31 1.60 26.25
C ILE A 321 -17.51 0.74 26.65
N GLY A 322 -17.86 -0.28 25.85
CA GLY A 322 -19.00 -1.15 26.15
C GLY A 322 -18.93 -2.50 25.46
N SER A 323 -19.82 -3.39 25.85
CA SER A 323 -20.03 -4.70 25.22
C SER A 323 -21.52 -5.03 25.17
N PHE A 324 -21.90 -5.95 24.29
CA PHE A 324 -23.26 -6.45 24.15
C PHE A 324 -23.24 -7.92 23.71
N SER A 325 -24.38 -8.58 23.78
CA SER A 325 -24.62 -9.90 23.22
C SER A 325 -25.95 -9.88 22.47
N ASN A 326 -25.95 -10.37 21.23
CA ASN A 326 -27.14 -10.50 20.40
C ASN A 326 -27.04 -11.77 19.57
N SER A 327 -27.84 -12.77 19.91
CA SER A 327 -27.77 -14.08 19.27
C SER A 327 -28.32 -14.08 17.84
N GLY A 328 -29.10 -13.07 17.43
CA GLY A 328 -29.55 -12.92 16.05
C GLY A 328 -28.41 -12.58 15.09
N LEU A 329 -27.37 -11.88 15.57
CA LEU A 329 -26.22 -11.48 14.75
C LEU A 329 -25.30 -12.63 14.33
N LYS A 330 -25.50 -13.83 14.86
CA LYS A 330 -24.81 -15.06 14.41
C LYS A 330 -25.51 -15.71 13.20
N LYS A 331 -26.74 -15.32 12.89
CA LYS A 331 -27.61 -15.95 11.90
C LYS A 331 -27.70 -15.11 10.62
N GLY A 332 -27.67 -15.78 9.46
CA GLY A 332 -27.92 -15.15 8.17
C GLY A 332 -26.83 -14.17 7.71
N PRO A 333 -27.04 -13.54 6.54
CA PRO A 333 -26.15 -12.50 6.04
C PRO A 333 -26.23 -11.28 6.96
N ALA A 334 -25.10 -10.58 7.08
CA ALA A 334 -25.02 -9.35 7.86
C ALA A 334 -24.78 -8.14 6.98
N TYR A 335 -25.32 -7.03 7.43
CA TYR A 335 -25.30 -5.74 6.76
C TYR A 335 -24.57 -4.75 7.66
N LEU A 336 -23.58 -4.07 7.09
CA LEU A 336 -22.87 -2.98 7.76
C LEU A 336 -23.46 -1.67 7.26
N ARG A 337 -23.85 -0.76 8.16
CA ARG A 337 -24.53 0.48 7.75
C ARG A 337 -24.05 1.69 8.53
N ILE A 338 -24.20 2.86 7.92
CA ILE A 338 -24.28 4.14 8.61
C ILE A 338 -25.71 4.65 8.54
N GLU A 339 -26.14 5.36 9.58
CA GLU A 339 -27.51 5.83 9.73
C GLU A 339 -27.54 7.23 10.33
N GLY A 340 -28.37 8.09 9.75
CA GLY A 340 -28.80 9.35 10.34
C GLY A 340 -30.31 9.34 10.45
N CYS A 341 -30.85 9.60 11.64
CA CYS A 341 -32.28 9.66 11.91
C CYS A 341 -32.61 10.82 12.84
N GLY A 342 -33.87 11.26 12.77
CA GLY A 342 -34.44 12.31 13.60
C GLY A 342 -35.78 11.88 14.19
N ARG A 343 -36.19 12.51 15.28
CA ARG A 343 -37.32 12.06 16.09
C ARG A 343 -38.68 12.51 15.53
N LEU A 344 -38.86 13.82 15.36
CA LEU A 344 -40.14 14.43 14.99
C LEU A 344 -40.06 15.23 13.69
N ASN A 345 -41.19 15.46 13.04
CA ASN A 345 -41.29 16.43 11.93
C ASN A 345 -40.63 17.77 12.32
N GLY A 346 -39.74 18.26 11.46
CA GLY A 346 -38.98 19.49 11.68
C GLY A 346 -37.61 19.29 12.34
N ASP A 347 -37.36 18.18 13.05
CA ASP A 347 -36.04 17.88 13.61
C ASP A 347 -35.00 17.75 12.50
N GLN A 348 -33.85 18.38 12.70
CA GLN A 348 -32.80 18.46 11.70
C GLN A 348 -31.73 17.42 11.97
N VAL A 349 -31.48 16.55 10.99
CA VAL A 349 -30.35 15.63 10.99
C VAL A 349 -29.18 16.27 10.25
N LYS A 350 -27.98 16.16 10.83
CA LYS A 350 -26.72 16.51 10.18
C LYS A 350 -25.62 15.61 10.72
N ALA A 351 -25.49 14.44 10.09
CA ALA A 351 -24.62 13.35 10.46
C ALA A 351 -23.52 13.18 9.40
N GLU A 352 -22.28 13.49 9.75
CA GLU A 352 -21.13 13.32 8.87
C GLU A 352 -20.31 12.10 9.30
N PHE A 353 -20.02 11.22 8.34
CA PHE A 353 -19.21 10.02 8.49
C PHE A 353 -17.99 10.13 7.58
N LYS A 354 -16.80 9.90 8.10
CA LYS A 354 -15.55 9.89 7.34
C LYS A 354 -14.70 8.69 7.73
N ASN A 355 -13.78 8.29 6.85
CA ASN A 355 -12.85 7.19 7.10
C ASN A 355 -13.59 5.89 7.47
N ILE A 356 -14.71 5.64 6.79
CA ILE A 356 -15.55 4.46 7.03
C ILE A 356 -14.78 3.23 6.58
N LYS A 357 -14.66 2.24 7.46
CA LYS A 357 -14.04 0.95 7.15
C LYS A 357 -14.94 -0.16 7.60
N CYS A 358 -15.06 -1.15 6.72
CA CYS A 358 -15.90 -2.32 6.91
C CYS A 358 -15.06 -3.59 6.92
N LYS A 359 -15.50 -4.58 7.68
CA LYS A 359 -14.88 -5.89 7.76
C LYS A 359 -15.96 -6.95 7.91
N MET A 360 -15.88 -7.94 7.05
CA MET A 360 -16.63 -9.20 7.15
C MET A 360 -15.63 -10.36 7.08
N GLY A 361 -15.73 -11.30 8.00
CA GLY A 361 -14.76 -12.37 8.20
C GLY A 361 -13.62 -12.00 9.16
N LYS A 362 -12.67 -12.94 9.32
CA LYS A 362 -11.62 -12.84 10.36
C LYS A 362 -10.58 -11.74 10.08
N THR A 363 -10.27 -11.48 8.81
CA THR A 363 -9.18 -10.61 8.38
C THR A 363 -9.73 -9.31 7.80
N TYR A 364 -9.17 -8.18 8.21
CA TYR A 364 -9.47 -6.90 7.57
C TYR A 364 -8.67 -6.78 6.28
N ASP A 365 -9.34 -6.45 5.18
CA ASP A 365 -8.74 -6.19 3.90
C ASP A 365 -8.98 -4.71 3.52
N PRO A 366 -7.95 -3.85 3.60
CA PRO A 366 -8.08 -2.44 3.23
C PRO A 366 -8.24 -2.22 1.71
N SER A 367 -7.97 -3.21 0.87
CA SER A 367 -8.14 -3.13 -0.59
C SER A 367 -9.55 -3.46 -1.06
N ARG A 368 -10.38 -4.07 -0.19
CA ARG A 368 -11.76 -4.42 -0.53
C ARG A 368 -12.59 -3.15 -0.79
N VAL A 369 -13.10 -3.05 -2.00
CA VAL A 369 -14.12 -2.06 -2.37
C VAL A 369 -15.49 -2.60 -1.95
N TRP A 370 -16.27 -1.75 -1.28
CA TRP A 370 -17.61 -2.10 -0.81
C TRP A 370 -18.66 -1.40 -1.67
N ASN A 371 -19.63 -2.15 -2.17
CA ASN A 371 -20.77 -1.56 -2.85
C ASN A 371 -21.66 -0.84 -1.83
N GLN A 372 -22.38 0.17 -2.30
CA GLN A 372 -23.29 0.95 -1.47
C GLN A 372 -24.72 0.78 -1.96
N HIS A 373 -25.63 0.57 -1.03
CA HIS A 373 -27.05 0.69 -1.25
C HIS A 373 -27.62 1.73 -0.30
N VAL A 374 -28.44 2.63 -0.83
CA VAL A 374 -29.01 3.76 -0.10
C VAL A 374 -30.49 3.49 0.15
N PHE A 375 -30.92 3.61 1.40
CA PHE A 375 -32.33 3.56 1.77
C PHE A 375 -32.80 4.98 2.14
N HIS A 376 -33.68 5.53 1.29
CA HIS A 376 -34.33 6.82 1.48
C HIS A 376 -35.65 6.64 2.25
N LEU A 377 -35.57 6.41 3.56
CA LEU A 377 -36.74 6.06 4.35
C LEU A 377 -37.56 7.29 4.76
N ASN A 378 -36.90 8.42 5.09
CA ASN A 378 -37.59 9.69 5.33
C ASN A 378 -37.56 10.62 4.11
N LYS A 379 -38.73 11.18 3.76
CA LYS A 379 -38.90 12.10 2.62
C LYS A 379 -38.07 13.39 2.69
N GLY A 380 -37.67 13.81 3.89
CA GLY A 380 -36.95 15.05 4.12
C GLY A 380 -35.43 14.89 4.34
N LEU A 381 -34.94 13.65 4.43
CA LEU A 381 -33.51 13.35 4.55
C LEU A 381 -32.89 13.04 3.19
N LYS A 382 -31.59 13.31 3.08
CA LYS A 382 -30.77 13.09 1.88
C LYS A 382 -29.35 12.73 2.27
N ASN A 383 -28.62 12.08 1.38
CA ASN A 383 -27.19 11.85 1.51
C ASN A 383 -26.36 12.63 0.46
N LYS A 384 -25.09 12.89 0.79
CA LYS A 384 -24.10 13.48 -0.14
C LYS A 384 -22.69 13.02 0.19
N THR A 385 -21.99 12.47 -0.79
CA THR A 385 -20.55 12.18 -0.71
C THR A 385 -19.75 13.43 -1.10
N LYS A 386 -18.86 13.87 -0.20
CA LYS A 386 -17.98 15.03 -0.41
C LYS A 386 -16.71 14.61 -1.16
N LYS A 387 -16.04 15.57 -1.82
CA LYS A 387 -14.76 15.36 -2.52
C LYS A 387 -13.67 14.72 -1.65
N ASN A 388 -13.72 14.94 -0.33
CA ASN A 388 -12.76 14.38 0.63
C ASN A 388 -13.17 12.99 1.17
N GLY A 389 -14.16 12.33 0.55
CA GLY A 389 -14.68 11.01 0.91
C GLY A 389 -15.63 10.99 2.11
N ALA A 390 -15.89 12.12 2.77
CA ALA A 390 -16.87 12.17 3.85
C ALA A 390 -18.29 12.08 3.30
N ILE A 391 -19.13 11.27 3.94
CA ILE A 391 -20.55 11.12 3.61
C ILE A 391 -21.37 11.93 4.62
N LEU A 392 -22.24 12.79 4.12
CA LEU A 392 -23.17 13.58 4.92
C LEU A 392 -24.60 13.05 4.74
N LEU A 393 -25.23 12.61 5.83
CA LEU A 393 -26.66 12.31 5.91
C LEU A 393 -27.33 13.51 6.60
N SER A 394 -28.24 14.18 5.91
CA SER A 394 -28.80 15.44 6.42
C SER A 394 -30.16 15.80 5.84
N GLY A 395 -30.91 16.60 6.60
CA GLY A 395 -32.22 17.09 6.19
C GLY A 395 -33.06 17.43 7.41
N LYS A 396 -34.35 17.72 7.19
CA LYS A 396 -35.34 17.81 8.27
C LYS A 396 -36.31 16.66 8.13
N ILE A 397 -36.70 16.04 9.23
CA ILE A 397 -37.75 15.01 9.20
C ILE A 397 -39.05 15.61 8.67
N LYS A 398 -39.70 14.86 7.77
CA LYS A 398 -40.98 15.23 7.17
C LYS A 398 -41.87 14.02 6.99
N GLY A 399 -43.17 14.23 7.04
CA GLY A 399 -44.19 13.26 6.62
C GLY A 399 -44.55 12.23 7.68
N LEU A 400 -44.19 12.43 8.95
CA LEU A 400 -44.73 11.62 10.04
C LEU A 400 -46.18 12.02 10.36
N PRO A 401 -47.07 11.07 10.70
CA PRO A 401 -48.40 11.36 11.24
C PRO A 401 -48.35 12.24 12.50
N ALA A 402 -49.46 12.89 12.82
CA ALA A 402 -49.54 13.72 14.02
C ALA A 402 -49.43 12.84 15.28
N GLY A 403 -48.56 13.23 16.22
CA GLY A 403 -48.31 12.50 17.46
C GLY A 403 -47.29 11.36 17.34
N ASP A 404 -46.87 11.02 16.12
CA ASP A 404 -45.86 9.99 15.88
C ASP A 404 -44.43 10.50 15.99
N ASP A 405 -43.52 9.60 16.36
CA ASP A 405 -42.09 9.86 16.46
C ASP A 405 -41.25 8.65 16.02
N TRP A 406 -39.93 8.72 16.19
CA TRP A 406 -39.01 7.64 15.82
C TRP A 406 -39.27 6.28 16.47
N ASP A 407 -40.03 6.22 17.56
CA ASP A 407 -40.33 4.99 18.31
C ASP A 407 -41.57 4.33 17.70
N SER A 408 -42.52 5.12 17.16
CA SER A 408 -43.69 4.61 16.43
C SER A 408 -43.45 4.46 14.92
N GLN A 409 -42.47 5.18 14.35
CA GLN A 409 -42.25 5.29 12.90
C GLN A 409 -40.80 4.94 12.48
N TYR A 410 -40.20 3.91 13.10
CA TYR A 410 -38.80 3.51 12.87
C TYR A 410 -38.43 3.27 11.39
N GLU A 411 -39.40 2.87 10.54
CA GLU A 411 -39.17 2.62 9.10
C GLU A 411 -39.22 3.88 8.23
N SER A 412 -39.53 5.05 8.79
CA SER A 412 -39.72 6.29 8.02
C SER A 412 -38.95 7.49 8.55
N VAL A 413 -38.05 7.31 9.51
CA VAL A 413 -37.29 8.40 10.18
C VAL A 413 -35.81 8.48 9.81
N SER A 414 -35.31 7.57 8.97
CA SER A 414 -33.88 7.42 8.70
C SER A 414 -33.47 7.71 7.25
N GLU A 415 -32.19 8.02 7.08
CA GLU A 415 -31.44 7.88 5.84
C GLU A 415 -30.29 6.90 6.15
N ILE A 416 -30.17 5.84 5.35
CA ILE A 416 -29.26 4.73 5.65
C ILE A 416 -28.42 4.43 4.41
N ILE A 417 -27.13 4.19 4.63
CA ILE A 417 -26.24 3.62 3.60
C ILE A 417 -25.69 2.30 4.11
N GLN A 418 -25.93 1.25 3.33
CA GLN A 418 -25.47 -0.10 3.57
C GLN A 418 -24.27 -0.44 2.69
N PHE A 419 -23.28 -1.10 3.28
CA PHE A 419 -22.08 -1.62 2.64
C PHE A 419 -22.16 -3.14 2.53
N TYR A 420 -21.95 -3.69 1.32
CA TYR A 420 -21.98 -5.15 1.05
C TYR A 420 -20.82 -5.60 0.16
#